data_AF-A0A0V1CLJ3-F1
#
_entry.id   AF-A0A0V1CLJ3-F1
#
_cell.length_a   1.000
_cell.length_b   1.000
_cell.length_c   1.000
_cell.angle_alpha   90.00
_cell.angle_beta   90.00
_cell.angle_gamma   90.00
#
_symmetry.space_group_name_H-M   'P 1'
#
loop_
_entity.id
_entity.type
_entity.pdbx_description
1 polymer ?
#
loop_
_entity_poly.entity_id
_entity_poly.type
_entity_poly.pdbx_seq_one_letter_code
_entity_poly.pdbx_strand_id
1 'polypeptide(L)'
;MTQNRLDFALDLMRRLPPQKCEGFLGCLIELVPDMCGELLSNVDQPLKVATDSTCGKQFLLSDYNRDGDSYRSPWSNQYFPPFEDGSVPIDRLRKIEIDANHAIEQYKDMYFDSGVSSVYAWDLEHSFACAILIKKDGDAKKMANGSWDSIHIIEVQEKSSGRSAHYKLTSTIMLWLLTESSGRPKIDLSGSLTRQSESDAPLIDSYSHVINMGKMIEEMENKMRGSLNTIYFGKTYDIISCLRSMETKQERDEQAQLQQELARAIHCRQDSFKKE
;
A
#
# COMPACT_ATOMS: atom_id res chain seq x y z
N MET A 1 16.78 -25.15 0.82
CA MET A 1 17.85 -24.13 0.74
C MET A 1 17.40 -22.89 -0.02
N THR A 2 16.56 -23.02 -1.05
CA THR A 2 15.92 -21.92 -1.80
C THR A 2 15.01 -21.01 -0.95
N GLN A 3 14.16 -21.58 -0.08
CA GLN A 3 13.30 -20.79 0.83
C GLN A 3 14.08 -19.74 1.64
N ASN A 4 15.24 -20.13 2.17
CA ASN A 4 16.09 -19.24 2.96
C ASN A 4 16.70 -18.10 2.12
N ARG A 5 16.94 -18.34 0.82
CA ARG A 5 17.43 -17.29 -0.10
C ARG A 5 16.34 -16.27 -0.42
N LEU A 6 15.10 -16.70 -0.61
CA LEU A 6 13.97 -15.79 -0.84
C LEU A 6 13.77 -14.91 0.37
N ASP A 7 13.77 -15.50 1.56
CA ASP A 7 13.61 -14.76 2.82
C ASP A 7 14.70 -13.68 2.99
N PHE A 8 15.96 -14.00 2.64
CA PHE A 8 17.05 -13.01 2.66
C PHE A 8 16.93 -11.94 1.58
N ALA A 9 16.50 -12.31 0.38
CA ALA A 9 16.27 -11.37 -0.72
C ALA A 9 15.17 -10.36 -0.35
N LEU A 10 14.05 -10.84 0.20
CA LEU A 10 12.97 -10.00 0.71
C LEU A 10 13.40 -9.17 1.92
N ASP A 11 14.24 -9.71 2.81
CA ASP A 11 14.82 -8.95 3.94
C ASP A 11 15.74 -7.81 3.46
N LEU A 12 16.52 -8.07 2.41
CA LEU A 12 17.36 -7.05 1.79
C LEU A 12 16.51 -5.92 1.20
N MET A 13 15.47 -6.24 0.43
CA MET A 13 14.55 -5.25 -0.14
C MET A 13 13.83 -4.42 0.94
N ARG A 14 13.56 -5.00 2.11
CA ARG A 14 12.99 -4.28 3.27
C ARG A 14 13.97 -3.30 3.94
N ARG A 15 15.27 -3.40 3.68
CA ARG A 15 16.32 -2.55 4.29
C ARG A 15 16.90 -1.52 3.32
N LEU A 16 16.83 -1.79 2.02
CA LEU A 16 17.34 -0.89 1.00
C LEU A 16 16.45 0.35 0.86
N PRO A 17 17.02 1.49 0.42
CA PRO A 17 16.24 2.71 0.18
C PRO A 17 15.07 2.46 -0.79
N PRO A 18 13.81 2.68 -0.37
CA PRO A 18 12.62 2.36 -1.16
C PRO A 18 12.51 3.19 -2.44
N GLN A 19 13.12 4.38 -2.49
CA GLN A 19 13.13 5.26 -3.67
C GLN A 19 13.85 4.64 -4.87
N LYS A 20 14.70 3.65 -4.63
CA LYS A 20 15.48 2.95 -5.67
C LYS A 20 15.08 1.48 -5.79
N CYS A 21 13.87 1.12 -5.34
CA CYS A 21 13.37 -0.26 -5.33
C CYS A 21 13.56 -0.94 -6.69
N GLU A 22 13.16 -0.29 -7.79
CA GLU A 22 13.30 -0.85 -9.15
C GLU A 22 14.75 -1.19 -9.51
N GLY A 23 15.68 -0.28 -9.23
CA GLY A 23 17.10 -0.49 -9.54
C GLY A 23 17.70 -1.62 -8.70
N PHE A 24 17.35 -1.68 -7.41
CA PHE A 24 17.82 -2.75 -6.53
C PHE A 24 17.23 -4.10 -6.88
N LEU A 25 15.95 -4.15 -7.26
CA LEU A 25 15.30 -5.36 -7.73
C LEU A 25 15.96 -5.87 -9.01
N GLY A 26 16.28 -4.98 -9.96
CA GLY A 26 17.05 -5.32 -11.16
C GLY A 26 18.41 -5.96 -10.83
N CYS A 27 19.19 -5.33 -9.95
CA CYS A 27 20.47 -5.89 -9.50
C CYS A 27 20.31 -7.25 -8.80
N LEU A 28 19.23 -7.43 -8.04
CA LEU A 28 18.95 -8.68 -7.32
C LEU A 28 18.55 -9.81 -8.26
N ILE A 29 17.79 -9.50 -9.31
CA ILE A 29 17.45 -10.43 -10.40
C ILE A 29 18.71 -10.81 -11.19
N GLU A 30 19.63 -9.87 -11.47
CA GLU A 30 20.92 -10.18 -12.10
C GLU A 30 21.79 -11.10 -11.22
N LEU A 31 21.75 -10.91 -9.90
CA LEU A 31 22.51 -11.72 -8.95
C LEU A 31 21.94 -13.13 -8.78
N VAL A 32 20.61 -13.27 -8.83
CA VAL A 32 19.88 -14.52 -8.56
C VAL A 32 18.77 -14.72 -9.60
N PRO A 33 19.12 -14.99 -10.88
CA PRO A 33 18.17 -15.01 -11.98
C PRO A 33 17.15 -16.16 -11.89
N ASP A 34 17.48 -17.24 -11.17
CA ASP A 34 16.59 -18.36 -10.88
C ASP A 34 15.36 -17.96 -10.05
N MET A 35 15.42 -16.82 -9.35
CA MET A 35 14.36 -16.33 -8.48
C MET A 35 13.57 -15.16 -9.08
N CYS A 36 13.79 -14.82 -10.36
CA CYS A 36 13.17 -13.66 -11.00
C CYS A 36 11.64 -13.62 -10.83
N GLY A 37 10.95 -14.74 -11.11
CA GLY A 37 9.49 -14.82 -10.97
C GLY A 37 9.00 -14.65 -9.53
N GLU A 38 9.69 -15.26 -8.56
CA GLU A 38 9.35 -15.12 -7.14
C GLU A 38 9.57 -13.70 -6.64
N LEU A 39 10.68 -13.06 -7.05
CA LEU A 39 11.02 -11.71 -6.64
C LEU A 39 10.03 -10.67 -7.19
N LEU A 40 9.71 -10.75 -8.48
CA LEU A 40 8.71 -9.86 -9.10
C LEU A 40 7.33 -10.03 -8.45
N SER A 41 6.95 -11.27 -8.12
CA SER A 41 5.65 -11.55 -7.50
C SER A 41 5.53 -11.11 -6.03
N ASN A 42 6.65 -10.95 -5.31
CA ASN A 42 6.65 -10.67 -3.86
C ASN A 42 7.19 -9.28 -3.50
N VAL A 43 7.81 -8.57 -4.44
CA VAL A 43 8.38 -7.24 -4.21
C VAL A 43 7.56 -6.20 -4.95
N ASP A 44 6.70 -5.51 -4.20
CA ASP A 44 5.92 -4.41 -4.75
C ASP A 44 6.85 -3.29 -5.27
N GLN A 45 6.55 -2.78 -6.47
CA GLN A 45 7.25 -1.68 -7.12
C GLN A 45 6.36 -0.43 -7.20
N PRO A 46 6.95 0.79 -7.28
CA PRO A 46 6.20 2.00 -7.55
C PRO A 46 5.38 1.87 -8.83
N LEU A 47 4.12 2.30 -8.79
CA LEU A 47 3.21 2.14 -9.91
C LEU A 47 3.60 3.08 -11.06
N LYS A 48 3.57 2.55 -12.29
CA LYS A 48 3.79 3.32 -13.52
C LYS A 48 2.46 3.59 -14.21
N VAL A 49 2.39 4.71 -14.92
CA VAL A 49 1.20 5.12 -15.67
C VAL A 49 1.42 4.87 -17.16
N ALA A 50 0.46 4.20 -17.79
CA ALA A 50 0.36 4.10 -19.24
C ALA A 50 -0.94 4.75 -19.73
N THR A 51 -1.06 4.92 -21.04
CA THR A 51 -2.27 5.45 -21.69
C THR A 51 -2.78 4.44 -22.69
N ASP A 52 -4.06 4.10 -22.58
CA ASP A 52 -4.76 3.29 -23.55
C ASP A 52 -5.01 4.13 -24.80
N SER A 53 -4.36 3.78 -25.91
CA SER A 53 -4.45 4.55 -27.16
C SER A 53 -5.81 4.45 -27.85
N THR A 54 -6.66 3.49 -27.48
CA THR A 54 -8.00 3.30 -28.08
C THR A 54 -9.05 4.25 -27.50
N CYS A 55 -8.95 4.55 -26.19
CA CYS A 55 -9.91 5.40 -25.48
C CYS A 55 -9.31 6.65 -24.85
N GLY A 56 -7.99 6.81 -24.89
CA GLY A 56 -7.26 7.96 -24.35
C GLY A 56 -7.20 8.01 -22.82
N LYS A 57 -7.65 6.96 -22.11
CA LYS A 57 -7.65 6.90 -20.66
C LYS A 57 -6.32 6.36 -20.12
N GLN A 58 -5.88 6.91 -18.98
CA GLN A 58 -4.71 6.44 -18.27
C GLN A 58 -5.03 5.18 -17.46
N PHE A 59 -4.05 4.30 -17.29
CA PHE A 59 -4.14 3.12 -16.43
C PHE A 59 -2.80 2.81 -15.77
N LEU A 60 -2.83 2.00 -14.71
CA LEU A 60 -1.66 1.67 -13.90
C LEU A 60 -1.05 0.33 -14.30
N LEU A 61 0.28 0.30 -14.38
CA LEU A 61 1.06 -0.88 -14.71
C LEU A 61 1.48 -1.60 -13.44
N SER A 62 1.28 -2.91 -13.43
CA SER A 62 1.73 -3.82 -12.38
C SER A 62 1.98 -5.20 -12.97
N ASP A 63 2.56 -6.12 -12.20
CA ASP A 63 2.69 -7.50 -12.64
C ASP A 63 1.33 -8.22 -12.76
N TYR A 64 0.27 -7.70 -12.11
CA TYR A 64 -1.09 -8.28 -12.15
C TYR A 64 -1.84 -8.05 -13.47
N ASN A 65 -1.37 -7.12 -14.31
CA ASN A 65 -1.93 -6.88 -15.64
C ASN A 65 -0.89 -7.03 -16.74
N ARG A 66 0.27 -7.63 -16.44
CA ARG A 66 1.36 -7.85 -17.37
C ARG A 66 1.30 -9.25 -17.96
N ASP A 67 1.54 -9.36 -19.25
CA ASP A 67 1.83 -10.61 -19.93
C ASP A 67 2.99 -10.39 -20.92
N GLY A 68 4.09 -11.13 -20.74
CA GLY A 68 5.35 -10.84 -21.40
C GLY A 68 5.81 -9.40 -21.15
N ASP A 69 5.92 -8.60 -22.22
CA ASP A 69 6.29 -7.17 -22.16
C ASP A 69 5.12 -6.23 -22.44
N SER A 70 3.89 -6.76 -22.37
CA SER A 70 2.66 -6.00 -22.66
C SER A 70 1.76 -5.93 -21.43
N TYR A 71 0.98 -4.85 -21.34
CA TYR A 71 0.09 -4.60 -20.21
C TYR A 71 -1.36 -4.44 -20.65
N ARG A 72 -2.28 -5.16 -20.02
CA ARG A 72 -3.71 -5.09 -20.29
C ARG A 72 -4.31 -3.82 -19.71
N SER A 73 -5.01 -3.06 -20.55
CA SER A 73 -5.81 -1.91 -20.11
C SER A 73 -7.13 -2.37 -19.51
N PRO A 74 -7.56 -1.81 -18.36
CA PRO A 74 -8.86 -2.12 -17.78
C PRO A 74 -10.02 -1.52 -18.58
N TRP A 75 -9.75 -0.59 -19.50
CA TRP A 75 -10.76 0.13 -20.26
C TRP A 75 -11.14 -0.63 -21.53
N SER A 76 -10.18 -0.85 -22.43
CA SER A 76 -10.38 -1.56 -23.70
C SER A 76 -10.29 -3.07 -23.59
N ASN A 77 -9.75 -3.60 -22.48
CA ASN A 77 -9.36 -5.00 -22.33
C ASN A 77 -8.29 -5.47 -23.32
N GLN A 78 -7.53 -4.54 -23.91
CA GLN A 78 -6.44 -4.83 -24.86
C GLN A 78 -5.07 -4.64 -24.21
N TYR A 79 -4.08 -5.35 -24.75
CA TYR A 79 -2.69 -5.26 -24.33
C TYR A 79 -1.94 -4.13 -25.05
N PHE A 80 -1.04 -3.47 -24.32
CA PHE A 80 -0.17 -2.41 -24.83
C PHE A 80 1.29 -2.69 -24.44
N PRO A 81 2.21 -2.86 -25.41
CA PRO A 81 1.98 -2.99 -26.87
C PRO A 81 1.00 -4.13 -27.25
N PRO A 82 0.44 -4.14 -28.48
CA PRO A 82 -0.50 -5.17 -28.90
C PRO A 82 0.09 -6.57 -28.75
N PHE A 83 -0.66 -7.44 -28.08
CA PHE A 83 -0.30 -8.84 -27.83
C PHE A 83 -1.57 -9.69 -27.88
N GLU A 84 -1.65 -10.61 -28.84
CA GLU A 84 -2.88 -11.37 -29.12
C GLU A 84 -3.05 -12.57 -28.19
N ASP A 85 -1.96 -13.14 -27.69
CA ASP A 85 -1.97 -14.34 -26.82
C ASP A 85 -2.10 -14.01 -25.32
N GLY A 86 -2.40 -12.75 -25.00
CA GLY A 86 -2.48 -12.29 -23.62
C GLY A 86 -3.70 -12.85 -22.86
N SER A 87 -3.50 -13.22 -21.60
CA SER A 87 -4.58 -13.70 -20.75
C SER A 87 -5.66 -12.64 -20.48
N VAL A 88 -6.93 -13.00 -20.65
CA VAL A 88 -8.08 -12.13 -20.36
C VAL A 88 -9.03 -12.81 -19.38
N PRO A 89 -9.66 -12.05 -18.45
CA PRO A 89 -10.64 -12.61 -17.53
C PRO A 89 -11.86 -13.13 -18.27
N ILE A 90 -12.52 -14.15 -17.72
CA ILE A 90 -13.79 -14.65 -18.28
C ILE A 90 -14.89 -13.57 -18.26
N ASP A 91 -15.89 -13.68 -19.13
CA ASP A 91 -16.96 -12.67 -19.29
C ASP A 91 -17.65 -12.26 -18.00
N ARG A 92 -17.90 -13.22 -17.09
CA ARG A 92 -18.49 -12.94 -15.77
C ARG A 92 -17.57 -12.05 -14.94
N LEU A 93 -16.28 -12.38 -14.89
CA LEU A 93 -15.30 -11.67 -14.09
C LEU A 93 -14.96 -10.30 -14.70
N ARG A 94 -14.93 -10.20 -16.04
CA ARG A 94 -14.76 -8.93 -16.75
C ARG A 94 -15.86 -7.92 -16.40
N LYS A 95 -17.11 -8.36 -16.19
CA LYS A 95 -18.19 -7.46 -15.71
C LYS A 95 -17.89 -6.91 -14.31
N ILE A 96 -17.45 -7.77 -13.39
CA ILE A 96 -17.03 -7.35 -12.04
C ILE A 96 -15.86 -6.38 -12.12
N GLU A 97 -14.88 -6.64 -13.00
CA GLU A 97 -13.73 -5.76 -13.22
C GLU A 97 -14.15 -4.37 -13.70
N ILE A 98 -15.10 -4.28 -14.64
CA ILE A 98 -15.62 -2.99 -15.15
C ILE A 98 -16.35 -2.24 -14.03
N ASP A 99 -17.25 -2.91 -13.30
CA ASP A 99 -18.01 -2.29 -12.21
C ASP A 99 -17.08 -1.83 -11.08
N ALA A 100 -16.05 -2.62 -10.76
CA ALA A 100 -15.03 -2.27 -9.77
C ALA A 100 -14.19 -1.07 -10.22
N ASN A 101 -13.80 -0.99 -11.50
CA ASN A 101 -13.09 0.18 -12.03
C ASN A 101 -13.92 1.46 -11.85
N HIS A 102 -15.22 1.43 -12.19
CA HIS A 102 -16.10 2.59 -11.99
C HIS A 102 -16.27 2.98 -10.52
N ALA A 103 -16.38 1.99 -9.62
CA ALA A 103 -16.50 2.25 -8.19
C ALA A 103 -15.21 2.85 -7.60
N ILE A 104 -14.05 2.33 -8.00
CA ILE A 104 -12.75 2.80 -7.51
C ILE A 104 -12.36 4.14 -8.13
N GLU A 105 -12.75 4.46 -9.37
CA GLU A 105 -12.60 5.79 -9.95
C GLU A 105 -13.32 6.85 -9.08
N GLN A 106 -14.56 6.57 -8.66
CA GLN A 106 -15.31 7.43 -7.75
C GLN A 106 -14.65 7.50 -6.36
N TYR A 107 -14.21 6.37 -5.80
CA TYR A 107 -13.49 6.33 -4.53
C TYR A 107 -12.25 7.22 -4.56
N LYS A 108 -11.43 7.08 -5.62
CA LYS A 108 -10.23 7.89 -5.84
C LYS A 108 -10.58 9.38 -5.91
N ASP A 109 -11.61 9.75 -6.67
CA ASP A 109 -12.01 11.16 -6.78
C ASP A 109 -12.46 11.74 -5.43
N MET A 110 -13.18 10.97 -4.60
CA MET A 110 -13.63 11.40 -3.27
C MET A 110 -12.48 11.56 -2.26
N TYR A 111 -11.46 10.69 -2.30
CA TYR A 111 -10.39 10.65 -1.29
C TYR A 111 -9.10 11.35 -1.72
N PHE A 112 -8.81 11.40 -3.02
CA PHE A 112 -7.54 11.90 -3.54
C PHE A 112 -7.69 13.14 -4.44
N ASP A 113 -8.91 13.56 -4.81
CA ASP A 113 -9.23 14.68 -5.73
C ASP A 113 -8.65 14.57 -7.16
N SER A 114 -7.65 13.71 -7.39
CA SER A 114 -6.96 13.49 -8.65
C SER A 114 -6.11 12.22 -8.57
N GLY A 115 -5.36 11.92 -9.63
CA GLY A 115 -4.56 10.69 -9.76
C GLY A 115 -5.21 9.68 -10.70
N VAL A 116 -4.60 8.51 -10.79
CA VAL A 116 -5.02 7.41 -11.66
C VAL A 116 -5.39 6.22 -10.77
N SER A 117 -6.42 5.47 -11.15
CA SER A 117 -6.74 4.18 -10.54
C SER A 117 -6.97 3.13 -11.61
N SER A 118 -6.78 1.86 -11.26
CA SER A 118 -7.04 0.73 -12.14
C SER A 118 -7.38 -0.50 -11.32
N VAL A 119 -8.35 -1.29 -11.80
CA VAL A 119 -8.70 -2.58 -11.22
C VAL A 119 -8.50 -3.67 -12.26
N TYR A 120 -7.83 -4.74 -11.86
CA TYR A 120 -7.60 -5.94 -12.66
C TYR A 120 -8.10 -7.16 -11.92
N ALA A 121 -8.89 -7.99 -12.57
CA ALA A 121 -9.38 -9.25 -12.03
C ALA A 121 -8.85 -10.42 -12.87
N TRP A 122 -8.56 -11.53 -12.20
CA TRP A 122 -8.18 -12.78 -12.85
C TRP A 122 -8.79 -13.98 -12.14
N ASP A 123 -9.01 -15.02 -12.92
CA ASP A 123 -9.59 -16.28 -12.45
C ASP A 123 -8.55 -17.14 -11.72
N LEU A 124 -9.01 -17.84 -10.69
CA LEU A 124 -8.31 -18.93 -10.00
C LEU A 124 -9.15 -20.21 -10.13
N GLU A 125 -8.62 -21.38 -9.78
CA GLU A 125 -9.32 -22.66 -10.02
C GLU A 125 -10.75 -22.72 -9.42
N HIS A 126 -10.94 -22.19 -8.21
CA HIS A 126 -12.22 -22.19 -7.48
C HIS A 126 -12.55 -20.84 -6.83
N SER A 127 -11.90 -19.78 -7.30
CA SER A 127 -11.96 -18.43 -6.74
C SER A 127 -11.62 -17.41 -7.83
N PHE A 128 -11.62 -16.13 -7.47
CA PHE A 128 -11.00 -15.11 -8.30
C PHE A 128 -10.20 -14.17 -7.41
N ALA A 129 -9.32 -13.37 -8.01
CA ALA A 129 -8.63 -12.31 -7.31
C ALA A 129 -8.69 -11.00 -8.09
N CYS A 130 -8.52 -9.91 -7.35
CA CYS A 130 -8.52 -8.55 -7.87
C CYS A 130 -7.31 -7.79 -7.35
N ALA A 131 -6.63 -7.07 -8.24
CA ALA A 131 -5.68 -6.03 -7.90
C ALA A 131 -6.36 -4.68 -8.09
N ILE A 132 -6.40 -3.87 -7.03
CA ILE A 132 -6.90 -2.50 -7.04
C ILE A 132 -5.71 -1.58 -6.80
N LEU A 133 -5.45 -0.71 -7.76
CA LEU A 133 -4.29 0.16 -7.79
C LEU A 133 -4.75 1.62 -7.79
N ILE A 134 -4.10 2.44 -6.97
CA ILE A 134 -4.32 3.90 -6.94
C ILE A 134 -2.96 4.57 -6.90
N LYS A 135 -2.72 5.52 -7.80
CA LYS A 135 -1.53 6.36 -7.81
C LYS A 135 -1.92 7.82 -7.75
N LYS A 136 -1.34 8.53 -6.80
CA LYS A 136 -1.44 9.98 -6.67
C LYS A 136 -0.06 10.60 -6.51
N ASP A 137 0.36 11.32 -7.54
CA ASP A 137 1.53 12.18 -7.45
C ASP A 137 1.17 13.55 -6.85
N GLY A 138 2.13 14.11 -6.12
CA GLY A 138 2.06 15.44 -5.53
C GLY A 138 2.06 16.54 -6.59
N ASP A 139 1.43 17.66 -6.27
CA ASP A 139 1.42 18.83 -7.16
C ASP A 139 2.73 19.61 -6.99
N ALA A 140 3.57 19.60 -8.02
CA ALA A 140 4.82 20.35 -8.08
C ALA A 140 4.63 21.85 -7.82
N LYS A 141 3.44 22.41 -8.10
CA LYS A 141 3.12 23.84 -7.83
C LYS A 141 2.94 24.16 -6.35
N LYS A 142 2.69 23.16 -5.50
CA LYS A 142 2.44 23.31 -4.06
C LYS A 142 3.65 22.94 -3.19
N MET A 143 4.86 22.84 -3.77
CA MET A 143 6.11 22.45 -3.08
C MET A 143 6.06 21.07 -2.39
N ALA A 144 5.13 20.19 -2.78
CA ALA A 144 5.04 18.84 -2.28
C ALA A 144 5.47 17.87 -3.38
N ASN A 145 6.78 17.61 -3.48
CA ASN A 145 7.26 16.47 -4.26
C ASN A 145 6.91 15.23 -3.44
N GLY A 146 5.95 14.46 -3.89
CA GLY A 146 5.51 13.27 -3.18
C GLY A 146 4.76 12.34 -4.11
N SER A 147 4.65 11.08 -3.72
CA SER A 147 3.86 10.09 -4.43
C SER A 147 3.23 9.14 -3.42
N TRP A 148 1.98 8.81 -3.67
CA TRP A 148 1.22 7.82 -2.95
C TRP A 148 0.83 6.72 -3.92
N ASP A 149 1.23 5.49 -3.63
CA ASP A 149 0.84 4.30 -4.38
C ASP A 149 0.11 3.34 -3.43
N SER A 150 -1.16 3.06 -3.71
CA SER A 150 -1.93 2.00 -3.05
C SER A 150 -2.01 0.77 -3.95
N ILE A 151 -1.68 -0.39 -3.38
CA ILE A 151 -1.79 -1.70 -4.02
C ILE A 151 -2.61 -2.60 -3.10
N HIS A 152 -3.82 -2.96 -3.53
CA HIS A 152 -4.70 -3.86 -2.79
C HIS A 152 -4.95 -5.12 -3.59
N ILE A 153 -4.52 -6.26 -3.05
CA ILE A 153 -4.78 -7.58 -3.61
C ILE A 153 -5.85 -8.25 -2.78
N ILE A 154 -6.99 -8.56 -3.41
CA ILE A 154 -8.10 -9.26 -2.77
C ILE A 154 -8.28 -10.62 -3.43
N GLU A 155 -8.14 -11.69 -2.63
CA GLU A 155 -8.56 -13.03 -3.02
C GLU A 155 -9.99 -13.26 -2.54
N VAL A 156 -10.87 -13.77 -3.42
CA VAL A 156 -12.29 -14.00 -3.13
C VAL A 156 -12.63 -15.48 -3.34
N GLN A 157 -12.99 -16.15 -2.25
CA GLN A 157 -13.43 -17.55 -2.28
C GLN A 157 -14.93 -17.63 -2.02
N GLU A 158 -15.72 -17.90 -3.06
CA GLU A 158 -17.16 -18.12 -2.92
C GLU A 158 -17.41 -19.42 -2.14
N LYS A 159 -18.25 -19.35 -1.08
CA LYS A 159 -18.60 -20.57 -0.33
C LYS A 159 -19.54 -21.44 -1.15
N SER A 160 -19.55 -22.75 -0.89
CA SER A 160 -20.36 -23.75 -1.62
C SER A 160 -21.87 -23.45 -1.64
N SER A 161 -22.38 -22.67 -0.69
CA SER A 161 -23.79 -22.24 -0.65
C SER A 161 -24.12 -21.14 -1.67
N GLY A 162 -23.13 -20.46 -2.25
CA GLY A 162 -23.28 -19.31 -3.14
C GLY A 162 -23.84 -18.04 -2.48
N ARG A 163 -24.08 -18.06 -1.15
CA ARG A 163 -24.72 -16.94 -0.41
C ARG A 163 -23.73 -16.03 0.31
N SER A 164 -22.46 -16.38 0.31
CA SER A 164 -21.40 -15.64 0.99
C SER A 164 -20.05 -15.98 0.36
N ALA A 165 -19.10 -15.06 0.45
CA ALA A 165 -17.72 -15.30 0.08
C ALA A 165 -16.78 -14.94 1.24
N HIS A 166 -15.63 -15.61 1.26
CA HIS A 166 -14.50 -15.28 2.10
C HIS A 166 -13.56 -14.36 1.31
N TYR A 167 -13.16 -13.25 1.91
CA TYR A 167 -12.32 -12.23 1.30
C TYR A 167 -11.03 -12.12 2.09
N LYS A 168 -9.90 -12.20 1.39
CA LYS A 168 -8.57 -11.98 1.95
C LYS A 168 -7.92 -10.81 1.25
N LEU A 169 -7.77 -9.70 1.97
CA LEU A 169 -7.16 -8.46 1.50
C LEU A 169 -5.72 -8.37 2.00
N THR A 170 -4.78 -8.24 1.07
CA THR A 170 -3.41 -7.79 1.33
C THR A 170 -3.26 -6.40 0.73
N SER A 171 -2.92 -5.41 1.56
CA SER A 171 -2.76 -4.02 1.13
C SER A 171 -1.35 -3.55 1.40
N THR A 172 -0.71 -2.96 0.39
CA THR A 172 0.55 -2.23 0.51
C THR A 172 0.30 -0.77 0.13
N ILE A 173 0.71 0.16 0.99
CA ILE A 173 0.84 1.57 0.62
C ILE A 173 2.32 1.92 0.56
N MET A 174 2.76 2.51 -0.53
CA MET A 174 4.04 3.19 -0.64
C MET A 174 3.83 4.69 -0.56
N LEU A 175 4.62 5.33 0.29
CA LEU A 175 4.63 6.76 0.44
C LEU A 175 6.04 7.28 0.22
N TRP A 176 6.15 8.23 -0.69
CA TRP A 176 7.35 9.00 -0.94
C TRP A 176 7.04 10.48 -0.70
N LEU A 177 7.83 11.15 0.12
CA LEU A 177 7.72 12.57 0.42
C LEU A 177 9.10 13.22 0.40
N LEU A 178 9.25 14.20 -0.47
CA LEU A 178 10.44 15.02 -0.60
C LEU A 178 10.06 16.48 -0.36
N THR A 179 10.60 17.05 0.72
CA THR A 179 10.44 18.47 1.03
C THR A 179 11.74 19.21 0.77
N GLU A 180 11.69 20.15 -0.16
CA GLU A 180 12.77 21.09 -0.46
C GLU A 180 12.24 22.52 -0.32
N SER A 181 12.81 23.28 0.62
CA SER A 181 12.42 24.67 0.87
C SER A 181 13.66 25.53 1.07
N SER A 182 13.65 26.76 0.53
CA SER A 182 14.76 27.70 0.64
C SER A 182 15.11 27.96 2.10
N GLY A 183 16.34 27.64 2.51
CA GLY A 183 16.83 27.85 3.87
C GLY A 183 16.53 26.71 4.86
N ARG A 184 15.93 25.59 4.42
CA ARG A 184 15.77 24.37 5.20
C ARG A 184 16.51 23.20 4.54
N PRO A 185 17.04 22.23 5.31
CA PRO A 185 17.64 21.05 4.73
C PRO A 185 16.60 20.25 3.95
N LYS A 186 17.04 19.60 2.87
CA LYS A 186 16.25 18.63 2.11
C LYS A 186 15.87 17.47 3.03
N ILE A 187 14.58 17.19 3.12
CA ILE A 187 14.03 16.06 3.89
C ILE A 187 13.39 15.09 2.91
N ASP A 188 13.88 13.86 2.91
CA ASP A 188 13.34 12.74 2.13
C ASP A 188 12.80 11.70 3.12
N LEU A 189 11.50 11.47 3.10
CA LEU A 189 10.78 10.50 3.91
C LEU A 189 10.08 9.52 2.98
N SER A 190 10.48 8.26 3.05
CA SER A 190 10.01 7.24 2.13
C SER A 190 9.90 5.89 2.78
N GLY A 191 8.99 5.06 2.28
CA GLY A 191 8.78 3.72 2.79
C GLY A 191 7.46 3.12 2.35
N SER A 192 7.20 1.93 2.85
CA SER A 192 5.98 1.19 2.57
C SER A 192 5.41 0.57 3.84
N LEU A 193 4.11 0.33 3.84
CA LEU A 193 3.40 -0.37 4.90
C LEU A 193 2.49 -1.42 4.28
N THR A 194 2.70 -2.68 4.66
CA THR A 194 1.84 -3.80 4.26
C THR A 194 1.00 -4.28 5.44
N ARG A 195 -0.28 -4.52 5.18
CA ARG A 195 -1.27 -5.05 6.13
C ARG A 195 -2.15 -6.09 5.46
N GLN A 196 -2.66 -7.02 6.26
CA GLN A 196 -3.58 -8.05 5.83
C GLN A 196 -4.84 -8.03 6.69
N SER A 197 -5.97 -8.37 6.07
CA SER A 197 -7.24 -8.60 6.77
C SER A 197 -8.08 -9.61 6.01
N GLU A 198 -8.81 -10.43 6.75
CA GLU A 198 -9.73 -11.40 6.20
C GLU A 198 -11.13 -11.16 6.77
N SER A 199 -12.16 -11.37 5.95
CA SER A 199 -13.55 -11.27 6.40
C SER A 199 -14.47 -12.11 5.53
N ASP A 200 -15.55 -12.62 6.14
CA ASP A 200 -16.66 -13.24 5.42
C ASP A 200 -17.78 -12.22 5.21
N ALA A 201 -18.32 -12.14 4.00
CA ALA A 201 -19.44 -11.25 3.71
C ALA A 201 -20.52 -11.93 2.84
N PRO A 202 -21.80 -11.57 3.02
CA PRO A 202 -22.91 -12.14 2.24
C PRO A 202 -22.88 -11.66 0.78
N LEU A 203 -23.43 -12.50 -0.10
CA LEU A 203 -23.69 -12.20 -1.51
C LEU A 203 -25.21 -12.10 -1.70
N ILE A 204 -25.69 -10.87 -1.88
CA ILE A 204 -27.13 -10.56 -1.98
C ILE A 204 -27.52 -10.38 -3.46
N ASP A 205 -26.68 -9.69 -4.21
CA ASP A 205 -26.90 -9.27 -5.59
C ASP A 205 -25.61 -9.32 -6.41
N SER A 206 -25.69 -8.95 -7.70
CA SER A 206 -24.56 -8.94 -8.62
C SER A 206 -23.44 -7.96 -8.24
N TYR A 207 -23.75 -6.92 -7.46
CA TYR A 207 -22.78 -5.90 -7.03
C TYR A 207 -22.13 -6.20 -5.67
N SER A 208 -22.57 -7.27 -5.01
CA SER A 208 -22.15 -7.60 -3.65
C SER A 208 -20.63 -7.73 -3.51
N HIS A 209 -19.95 -8.33 -4.50
CA HIS A 209 -18.48 -8.40 -4.49
C HIS A 209 -17.84 -7.01 -4.51
N VAL A 210 -18.26 -6.13 -5.43
CA VAL A 210 -17.72 -4.77 -5.54
C VAL A 210 -17.93 -3.98 -4.25
N ILE A 211 -19.12 -4.07 -3.66
CA ILE A 211 -19.45 -3.38 -2.41
C ILE A 211 -18.61 -3.92 -1.23
N ASN A 212 -18.51 -5.25 -1.10
CA ASN A 212 -17.76 -5.88 -0.02
C ASN A 212 -16.26 -5.56 -0.14
N MET A 213 -15.69 -5.64 -1.34
CA MET A 213 -14.30 -5.25 -1.61
C MET A 213 -14.06 -3.77 -1.30
N GLY A 214 -14.93 -2.87 -1.76
CA GLY A 214 -14.82 -1.44 -1.51
C GLY A 214 -14.80 -1.08 -0.03
N LYS A 215 -15.68 -1.69 0.78
CA LYS A 215 -15.71 -1.49 2.24
C LYS A 215 -14.41 -1.93 2.92
N MET A 216 -13.86 -3.09 2.52
CA MET A 216 -12.60 -3.58 3.07
C MET A 216 -11.43 -2.66 2.72
N ILE A 217 -11.38 -2.17 1.48
CA ILE A 217 -10.34 -1.24 1.02
C ILE A 217 -10.42 0.07 1.79
N GLU A 218 -11.61 0.68 1.89
CA GLU A 218 -11.81 1.95 2.59
C GLU A 218 -11.42 1.86 4.06
N GLU A 219 -11.83 0.80 4.76
CA GLU A 219 -11.48 0.60 6.16
C GLU A 219 -9.96 0.41 6.34
N MET A 220 -9.34 -0.40 5.46
CA MET A 220 -7.91 -0.68 5.53
C MET A 220 -7.06 0.55 5.21
N GLU A 221 -7.36 1.29 4.14
CA GLU A 221 -6.65 2.52 3.78
C GLU A 221 -6.73 3.55 4.92
N ASN A 222 -7.90 3.73 5.53
CA ASN A 222 -8.04 4.66 6.65
C ASN A 222 -7.16 4.27 7.85
N LYS A 223 -7.11 2.98 8.21
CA LYS A 223 -6.23 2.46 9.27
C LYS A 223 -4.75 2.63 8.93
N MET A 224 -4.37 2.31 7.69
CA MET A 224 -2.98 2.42 7.25
C MET A 224 -2.53 3.87 7.15
N ARG A 225 -3.36 4.79 6.66
CA ARG A 225 -3.08 6.23 6.63
C ARG A 225 -2.82 6.78 8.03
N GLY A 226 -3.64 6.39 9.01
CA GLY A 226 -3.40 6.72 10.43
C GLY A 226 -2.05 6.20 10.92
N SER A 227 -1.72 4.94 10.61
CA SER A 227 -0.44 4.32 10.98
C SER A 227 0.75 5.01 10.34
N LEU A 228 0.66 5.34 9.05
CA LEU A 228 1.70 6.07 8.31
C LEU A 228 1.95 7.43 8.94
N ASN A 229 0.91 8.19 9.27
CA ASN A 229 1.05 9.49 9.94
C ASN A 229 1.85 9.39 11.25
N THR A 230 1.49 8.42 12.10
CA THR A 230 2.21 8.18 13.38
C THR A 230 3.65 7.74 13.18
N ILE A 231 3.92 6.87 12.20
CA ILE A 231 5.28 6.36 11.96
C ILE A 231 6.16 7.43 11.30
N TYR A 232 5.68 8.07 10.23
CA TYR A 232 6.48 8.98 9.41
C TYR A 232 6.76 10.31 10.06
N PHE A 233 5.83 10.84 10.86
CA PHE A 233 5.98 12.17 11.46
C PHE A 233 6.13 12.13 12.97
N GLY A 234 5.61 11.08 13.64
CA GLY A 234 5.81 10.88 15.08
C GLY A 234 7.15 10.20 15.36
N LYS A 235 7.30 8.93 14.98
CA LYS A 235 8.49 8.14 15.36
C LYS A 235 9.80 8.68 14.80
N THR A 236 9.80 9.16 13.56
CA THR A 236 11.01 9.76 12.96
C THR A 236 11.44 11.02 13.73
N TYR A 237 10.48 11.85 14.13
CA TYR A 237 10.72 13.04 14.93
C TYR A 237 11.26 12.70 16.31
N ASP A 238 10.69 11.70 16.98
CA ASP A 238 11.16 11.23 18.29
C ASP A 238 12.60 10.71 18.22
N ILE A 239 12.94 9.93 17.18
CA ILE A 239 14.30 9.42 16.97
C ILE A 239 15.28 10.57 16.74
N ILE A 240 14.94 11.53 15.88
CA ILE A 240 15.80 12.70 15.58
C ILE A 240 15.98 13.56 16.83
N SER A 241 14.91 13.77 17.60
CA SER A 241 14.94 14.56 18.85
C SER A 241 15.80 13.89 19.93
N CYS A 242 15.84 12.55 19.97
CA CYS A 242 16.76 11.80 20.83
C CYS A 242 18.23 11.99 20.43
N LEU A 243 18.53 12.05 19.12
CA LEU A 243 19.91 12.20 18.63
C LEU A 243 20.48 13.59 18.90
N ARG A 244 19.63 14.62 18.82
CA ARG A 244 20.01 16.00 19.10
C ARG A 244 18.87 16.72 19.81
N SER A 245 18.92 16.68 21.14
CA SER A 245 17.99 17.46 21.94
C SER A 245 18.42 18.92 21.97
N MET A 246 17.45 19.81 21.71
CA MET A 246 17.60 21.25 21.93
C MET A 246 17.39 21.62 23.40
N GLU A 247 16.86 20.69 24.21
CA GLU A 247 16.71 20.89 25.65
C GLU A 247 18.08 20.88 26.31
N THR A 248 18.29 21.92 27.11
CA THR A 248 19.46 22.04 27.95
C THR A 248 19.51 20.89 28.95
N LYS A 249 20.70 20.62 29.49
CA LYS A 249 20.85 19.64 30.55
C LYS A 249 19.97 19.99 31.77
N GLN A 250 19.83 21.29 32.06
CA GLN A 250 19.06 21.78 33.19
C GLN A 250 17.57 21.46 33.05
N GLU A 251 16.96 21.70 31.90
CA GLU A 251 15.54 21.39 31.65
C GLU A 251 15.26 19.88 31.77
N ARG A 252 16.21 19.03 31.36
CA ARG A 252 16.11 17.58 31.55
C ARG A 252 16.23 17.16 33.01
N ASP A 253 17.13 17.78 33.76
CA ASP A 253 17.29 17.52 35.21
C ASP A 253 16.02 17.97 35.97
N GLU A 254 15.41 19.10 35.59
CA GLU A 254 14.13 19.59 36.14
C GLU A 254 12.95 18.66 35.79
N GLN A 255 12.84 18.18 34.55
CA GLN A 255 11.83 17.18 34.18
C GLN A 255 12.00 15.86 34.96
N ALA A 256 13.24 15.39 35.15
CA ALA A 256 13.52 14.17 35.90
C ALA A 256 13.15 14.32 37.39
N GLN A 257 13.40 15.50 37.98
CA GLN A 257 12.94 15.81 39.35
C GLN A 257 11.40 15.81 39.42
N LEU A 258 10.73 16.47 38.47
CA LEU A 258 9.27 16.51 38.42
C LEU A 258 8.66 15.11 38.27
N GLN A 259 9.25 14.24 37.45
CA GLN A 259 8.83 12.85 37.32
C GLN A 259 8.99 12.06 38.63
N GLN A 260 10.11 12.26 39.36
CA GLN A 260 10.28 11.65 40.68
C GLN A 260 9.27 12.16 41.69
N GLU A 261 8.97 13.46 41.70
CA GLU A 261 7.97 14.05 42.58
C GLU A 261 6.56 13.51 42.28
N LEU A 262 6.19 13.42 41.01
CA LEU A 262 4.93 12.81 40.57
C LEU A 262 4.83 11.34 40.99
N ALA A 263 5.88 10.54 40.77
CA ALA A 263 5.92 9.15 41.17
C ALA A 263 5.74 8.98 42.69
N ARG A 264 6.40 9.83 43.48
CA ARG A 264 6.22 9.87 44.94
C ARG A 264 4.80 10.26 45.33
N ALA A 265 4.23 11.29 44.71
CA ALA A 265 2.87 11.75 44.99
C ALA A 265 1.81 10.69 44.67
N ILE A 266 1.99 9.93 43.58
CA ILE A 266 1.12 8.81 43.21
C ILE A 266 1.23 7.68 44.25
N HIS A 267 2.45 7.34 44.69
CA HIS A 267 2.67 6.31 45.69
C HIS A 267 2.04 6.67 47.05
N CYS A 268 2.24 7.90 47.51
CA CYS A 268 1.60 8.40 48.73
C CYS A 268 0.06 8.39 48.63
N ARG A 269 -0.52 8.71 47.47
CA ARG A 269 -1.97 8.59 47.24
C ARG A 269 -2.43 7.14 47.34
N GLN A 270 -1.74 6.20 46.71
CA GLN A 270 -2.11 4.77 46.76
C GLN A 270 -2.04 4.18 48.18
N ASP A 271 -1.07 4.59 48.98
CA ASP A 271 -0.96 4.15 50.38
C ASP A 271 -2.03 4.76 51.29
N SER A 272 -2.53 5.95 50.93
CA SER A 272 -3.65 6.59 51.63
C SER A 272 -4.96 5.83 51.40
N PHE A 273 -5.19 5.32 50.18
CA PHE A 273 -6.37 4.51 49.83
C PHE A 273 -6.35 3.07 50.36
N LYS A 274 -5.21 2.55 50.82
CA LYS A 274 -5.10 1.21 51.44
C LYS A 274 -5.25 1.21 52.96
N LYS A 275 -5.32 2.40 53.59
CA LYS A 275 -5.45 2.57 55.03
C LYS A 275 -6.88 2.91 55.48
N GLU A 276 -7.82 3.00 54.54
CA GLU A 276 -9.28 2.98 54.75
C GLU A 276 -9.82 1.58 54.50
#